data_AF-A0A451ALJ3-F1
#
_entry.id   AF-A0A451ALJ3-F1
#
_cell.length_a   1.000
_cell.length_b   1.000
_cell.length_c   1.000
_cell.angle_alpha   90.00
_cell.angle_beta   90.00
_cell.angle_gamma   90.00
#
_symmetry.space_group_name_H-M   'P 1'
#
loop_
_entity.id
_entity.type
_entity.pdbx_description
1 polymer ?
#
loop_
_entity_poly.entity_id
_entity_poly.type
_entity_poly.pdbx_seq_one_letter_code
_entity_poly.pdbx_strand_id
1 'polypeptide(L)'
;HGYHWPSGKKRWTQTHYNWLESLKFEHEWLQIVLQEYIHAVKLASARVDTMTTQMMELLPQWSLAPVVDCLVALRGVDKISAMILLAELGDISRFDSPKQLMAYLGLVPSEHSSGK
;
A
#
# COMPACT_ATOMS: atom_id res chain seq x y z
N HIS A 1 -5.10 -9.97 -33.37
CA HIS A 1 -4.06 -8.92 -33.28
C HIS A 1 -4.39 -8.05 -32.08
N GLY A 2 -3.45 -7.86 -31.15
CA GLY A 2 -3.65 -7.07 -29.93
C GLY A 2 -2.48 -6.14 -29.69
N TYR A 3 -2.72 -5.04 -28.98
CA TYR A 3 -1.67 -4.16 -28.49
C TYR A 3 -1.05 -4.79 -27.24
N HIS A 4 0.27 -4.99 -27.27
CA HIS A 4 0.99 -5.60 -26.15
C HIS A 4 2.11 -4.68 -25.68
N TRP A 5 2.13 -4.41 -24.38
CA TRP A 5 3.26 -3.78 -23.74
C TRP A 5 4.47 -4.73 -23.76
N PRO A 6 5.69 -4.25 -24.11
CA PRO A 6 6.86 -5.12 -24.20
C PRO A 6 7.12 -5.91 -22.91
N SER A 7 7.49 -7.18 -23.08
CA SER A 7 7.89 -8.03 -21.96
C SER A 7 9.11 -7.45 -21.24
N GLY A 8 9.16 -7.63 -19.92
CA GLY A 8 10.26 -7.13 -19.08
C GLY A 8 10.22 -5.63 -18.77
N LYS A 9 9.32 -4.84 -19.36
CA LYS A 9 9.15 -3.42 -19.01
C LYS A 9 8.11 -3.22 -17.90
N LYS A 10 8.42 -2.35 -16.93
CA LYS A 10 7.49 -1.97 -15.86
C LYS A 10 6.23 -1.32 -16.46
N ARG A 11 5.06 -1.71 -15.95
CA ARG A 11 3.76 -1.10 -16.25
C ARG A 11 3.44 0.00 -15.25
N TRP A 12 2.41 0.80 -15.57
CA TRP A 12 1.89 1.88 -14.73
C TRP A 12 2.91 2.99 -14.41
N THR A 13 3.92 3.12 -15.27
CA THR A 13 4.85 4.25 -15.27
C THR A 13 4.38 5.32 -16.26
N GLN A 14 4.97 6.52 -16.20
CA GLN A 14 4.69 7.56 -17.21
C GLN A 14 4.91 7.05 -18.64
N THR A 15 5.95 6.26 -18.88
CA THR A 15 6.21 5.67 -20.21
C THR A 15 5.11 4.71 -20.63
N HIS A 16 4.55 3.93 -19.71
CA HIS A 16 3.41 3.05 -20.00
C HIS A 16 2.15 3.85 -20.32
N TYR A 17 1.87 4.93 -19.59
CA TYR A 17 0.74 5.83 -19.88
C TYR A 17 0.87 6.49 -21.25
N ASN A 18 2.04 7.05 -21.56
CA ASN A 18 2.30 7.65 -22.87
C ASN A 18 2.06 6.64 -24.00
N TRP A 19 2.45 5.38 -23.80
CA TRP A 19 2.17 4.32 -24.76
C TRP A 19 0.68 4.02 -24.89
N LEU A 20 -0.04 3.84 -23.78
CA LEU A 20 -1.50 3.64 -23.80
C LEU A 20 -2.21 4.78 -24.54
N GLU A 21 -1.83 6.02 -24.28
CA GLU A 21 -2.42 7.22 -24.92
C GLU A 21 -2.05 7.35 -26.40
N SER A 22 -0.93 6.76 -26.81
CA SER A 22 -0.49 6.73 -28.21
C SER A 22 -1.23 5.71 -29.07
N LEU A 23 -1.96 4.77 -28.47
CA LEU A 23 -2.72 3.75 -29.20
C LEU A 23 -3.79 4.41 -30.09
N LYS A 24 -3.95 3.87 -31.30
CA LYS A 24 -4.94 4.30 -32.29
C LYS A 24 -5.77 3.09 -32.72
N PHE A 25 -7.09 3.19 -32.56
CA PHE A 25 -8.02 2.14 -32.95
C PHE A 25 -8.71 2.48 -34.27
N GLU A 26 -9.19 1.45 -34.96
CA GLU A 26 -10.00 1.58 -36.17
C GLU A 26 -11.33 2.31 -35.89
N HIS A 27 -11.86 2.16 -34.69
CA HIS A 27 -13.13 2.73 -34.29
C HIS A 27 -12.97 3.80 -33.21
N GLU A 28 -13.57 4.97 -33.42
CA GLU A 28 -13.46 6.12 -32.51
C GLU A 28 -14.00 5.84 -31.10
N TRP A 29 -15.05 5.03 -30.97
CA TRP A 29 -15.63 4.69 -29.65
C TRP A 29 -14.65 3.93 -28.77
N LEU A 30 -13.76 3.10 -29.35
CA LEU A 30 -12.72 2.40 -28.59
C LEU A 30 -11.68 3.38 -28.04
N GLN A 31 -11.39 4.47 -28.77
CA GLN A 31 -10.52 5.53 -28.28
C GLN A 31 -11.14 6.22 -27.07
N ILE A 32 -12.43 6.58 -27.15
CA ILE A 32 -13.16 7.22 -26.04
C ILE A 32 -13.13 6.34 -24.79
N VAL A 33 -13.48 5.06 -24.94
CA VAL A 33 -13.49 4.10 -23.83
C VAL A 33 -12.09 3.92 -23.22
N LEU A 34 -11.03 3.84 -24.04
CA LEU A 34 -9.67 3.75 -23.53
C LEU A 34 -9.29 4.99 -22.71
N GLN A 35 -9.59 6.19 -23.22
CA GLN A 35 -9.28 7.44 -22.51
C GLN A 35 -10.02 7.54 -21.18
N GLU A 36 -11.29 7.13 -21.13
CA GLU A 36 -12.06 7.10 -19.89
C GLU A 36 -11.44 6.16 -18.85
N TYR A 37 -11.01 4.95 -19.25
CA TYR A 37 -10.33 4.04 -18.34
C TYR A 37 -8.96 4.57 -17.87
N ILE A 38 -8.18 5.17 -18.75
CA ILE A 38 -6.90 5.79 -18.37
C ILE A 38 -7.15 6.88 -17.32
N HIS A 39 -8.16 7.72 -17.53
CA HIS A 39 -8.51 8.78 -16.60
C HIS A 39 -8.97 8.22 -15.25
N ALA A 40 -9.84 7.22 -15.23
CA ALA A 40 -10.31 6.57 -14.00
C ALA A 40 -9.14 6.00 -13.17
N VAL A 41 -8.18 5.33 -13.82
CA VAL A 41 -6.98 4.82 -13.14
C VAL A 41 -6.14 5.97 -12.59
N LYS A 42 -5.88 7.02 -13.38
CA LYS A 42 -5.11 8.19 -12.92
C LYS A 42 -5.75 8.86 -11.70
N LEU A 43 -7.07 9.04 -11.71
CA LEU A 43 -7.81 9.62 -10.58
C LEU A 43 -7.70 8.75 -9.33
N ALA A 44 -7.89 7.43 -9.48
CA ALA A 44 -7.76 6.49 -8.38
C ALA A 44 -6.34 6.48 -7.80
N SER A 45 -5.31 6.45 -8.65
CA SER A 45 -3.90 6.52 -8.23
C SER A 45 -3.62 7.82 -7.48
N ALA A 46 -4.03 8.97 -8.02
CA ALA A 46 -3.82 10.27 -7.34
C ALA A 46 -4.51 10.33 -5.97
N ARG A 47 -5.68 9.69 -5.83
CA ARG A 47 -6.39 9.60 -4.55
C ARG A 47 -5.62 8.74 -3.54
N VAL A 48 -5.09 7.60 -3.96
CA VAL A 48 -4.23 6.74 -3.11
C VAL A 48 -2.97 7.49 -2.68
N ASP A 49 -2.31 8.19 -3.60
CA ASP A 49 -1.11 8.99 -3.30
C ASP A 49 -1.40 10.10 -2.29
N THR A 50 -2.53 10.79 -2.46
CA THR A 50 -3.00 11.84 -1.54
C THR A 50 -3.23 11.26 -0.14
N MET A 51 -3.98 10.15 -0.03
CA MET A 51 -4.25 9.50 1.25
C MET A 51 -2.96 9.01 1.91
N THR A 52 -2.06 8.39 1.14
CA THR A 52 -0.76 7.91 1.62
C THR A 52 0.07 9.06 2.18
N THR A 53 0.09 10.20 1.49
CA THR A 53 0.79 11.42 1.94
C THR A 53 0.21 11.92 3.26
N GLN A 54 -1.12 12.06 3.33
CA GLN A 54 -1.80 12.50 4.56
C GLN A 54 -1.57 11.55 5.74
N MET A 55 -1.61 10.23 5.50
CA MET A 55 -1.29 9.23 6.51
C MET A 55 0.12 9.43 7.08
N MET A 56 1.11 9.64 6.22
CA MET A 56 2.49 9.85 6.62
C MET A 56 2.70 11.17 7.38
N GLU A 57 1.99 12.24 6.99
CA GLU A 57 2.02 13.54 7.68
C GLU A 57 1.39 13.48 9.08
N LEU A 58 0.32 12.69 9.23
CA LEU A 58 -0.41 12.54 10.49
C LEU A 58 0.19 11.47 11.41
N LEU A 59 0.98 10.52 10.88
CA LEU A 59 1.59 9.44 11.65
C LEU A 59 2.30 9.93 12.92
N PRO A 60 3.14 10.98 12.91
CA PRO A 60 3.82 11.45 14.14
C PRO A 60 2.88 11.94 15.25
N GLN A 61 1.64 12.32 14.89
CA GLN A 61 0.63 12.83 15.82
C GLN A 61 -0.27 11.70 16.35
N TRP A 62 -0.20 10.52 15.75
CA TRP A 62 -1.01 9.38 16.17
C TRP A 62 -0.42 8.72 17.41
N SER A 63 -1.25 8.45 18.42
CA SER A 63 -0.84 7.81 19.67
C SER A 63 -0.16 6.44 19.47
N LEU A 64 -0.43 5.77 18.34
CA LEU A 64 0.13 4.47 18.00
C LEU A 64 1.42 4.53 17.15
N ALA A 65 1.97 5.72 16.88
CA ALA A 65 3.21 5.87 16.12
C ALA A 65 4.37 4.99 16.64
N PRO A 66 4.62 4.86 17.96
CA PRO A 66 5.66 3.97 18.46
C PRO A 66 5.43 2.49 18.10
N VAL A 67 4.17 2.06 18.03
CA VAL A 67 3.81 0.68 17.64
C VAL A 67 4.05 0.47 16.14
N VAL A 68 3.74 1.47 15.31
CA VAL A 68 4.09 1.45 13.88
C VAL A 68 5.59 1.27 13.68
N ASP A 69 6.42 2.02 14.42
CA ASP A 69 7.88 1.90 14.31
C ASP A 69 8.38 0.51 14.72
N CYS A 70 7.79 -0.09 15.76
CA CYS A 70 8.10 -1.48 16.12
C CYS A 70 7.71 -2.48 15.03
N LEU A 71 6.55 -2.31 14.39
CA LEU A 71 6.10 -3.20 13.32
C LEU A 71 7.00 -3.09 12.08
N VAL A 72 7.45 -1.87 11.74
CA VAL A 72 8.33 -1.61 10.60
C VAL A 72 9.74 -2.19 10.81
N ALA A 73 10.17 -2.43 12.05
CA ALA A 73 11.41 -3.16 12.32
C ALA A 73 11.37 -4.62 11.81
N LEU A 74 10.19 -5.17 11.54
CA LEU A 74 10.02 -6.48 10.95
C LEU A 74 10.23 -6.43 9.44
N ARG A 75 11.10 -7.32 8.95
CA ARG A 75 11.44 -7.39 7.53
C ARG A 75 10.17 -7.60 6.68
N GLY A 76 9.92 -6.67 5.76
CA GLY A 76 8.80 -6.74 4.82
C GLY A 76 7.55 -5.99 5.27
N VAL A 77 7.56 -5.33 6.43
CA VAL A 77 6.47 -4.46 6.88
C VAL A 77 6.84 -3.00 6.62
N ASP A 78 6.08 -2.33 5.75
CA ASP A 78 6.20 -0.89 5.56
C ASP A 78 5.24 -0.11 6.49
N LYS A 79 5.46 1.20 6.60
CA LYS A 79 4.68 2.08 7.48
C LYS A 79 3.18 2.09 7.16
N ILE A 80 2.80 2.10 5.88
CA ILE A 80 1.39 2.11 5.47
C ILE A 80 0.74 0.79 5.83
N SER A 81 1.41 -0.34 5.54
CA SER A 81 0.93 -1.67 5.94
C SER A 81 0.74 -1.79 7.46
N ALA A 82 1.70 -1.29 8.25
CA ALA A 82 1.58 -1.27 9.71
C ALA A 82 0.43 -0.37 10.21
N MET A 83 0.25 0.81 9.60
CA MET A 83 -0.86 1.70 9.93
C MET A 83 -2.22 1.08 9.61
N ILE A 84 -2.36 0.44 8.45
CA ILE A 84 -3.60 -0.27 8.07
C ILE A 84 -3.89 -1.40 9.05
N LEU A 85 -2.88 -2.22 9.39
CA LEU A 85 -3.04 -3.32 10.35
C LEU A 85 -3.54 -2.80 11.70
N LEU A 86 -2.95 -1.72 12.21
CA LEU A 86 -3.37 -1.13 13.48
C LEU A 86 -4.75 -0.48 13.41
N ALA A 87 -5.11 0.11 12.27
CA ALA A 87 -6.45 0.67 12.05
C ALA A 87 -7.53 -0.43 12.02
N GLU A 88 -7.26 -1.57 11.38
CA GLU A 88 -8.17 -2.74 11.33
C GLU A 88 -8.35 -3.40 12.71
N LEU A 89 -7.32 -3.36 13.56
CA LEU A 89 -7.41 -3.86 14.93
C LEU A 89 -8.32 -3.00 15.82
N GLY A 90 -8.56 -1.73 15.44
CA GLY A 90 -9.41 -0.81 16.17
C GLY A 90 -8.82 -0.46 17.55
N ASP A 91 -9.59 -0.73 18.61
CA ASP A 91 -9.15 -0.45 19.97
C ASP A 91 -8.09 -1.46 20.44
N ILE A 92 -6.84 -1.03 20.42
CA ILE A 92 -5.72 -1.84 20.89
C ILE A 92 -5.53 -1.77 22.40
N SER A 93 -6.33 -0.99 23.15
CA SER A 93 -6.24 -0.96 24.62
C SER A 93 -6.64 -2.30 25.27
N ARG A 94 -7.24 -3.21 24.50
CA ARG A 94 -7.45 -4.60 24.90
C ARG A 94 -6.15 -5.40 25.12
N PHE A 95 -5.01 -4.85 24.71
CA PHE A 95 -3.69 -5.43 24.94
C PHE A 95 -2.99 -4.64 26.05
N ASP A 96 -2.68 -5.32 27.16
CA ASP A 96 -2.03 -4.75 28.34
C ASP A 96 -0.58 -4.31 28.07
N SER A 97 0.03 -4.80 26.97
CA SER A 97 1.36 -4.38 26.54
C SER A 97 1.60 -4.56 25.04
N PRO A 98 2.55 -3.82 24.44
CA PRO A 98 2.99 -4.03 23.06
C PRO A 98 3.43 -5.47 22.78
N LYS A 99 4.02 -6.18 23.76
CA LYS A 99 4.44 -7.58 23.63
C LYS A 99 3.24 -8.52 23.44
N GLN A 100 2.12 -8.27 24.10
CA GLN A 100 0.89 -9.05 23.96
C GLN A 100 0.26 -8.84 22.58
N LEU A 101 0.26 -7.60 22.08
CA LEU A 101 -0.17 -7.28 20.72
C LEU A 101 0.73 -7.98 19.68
N MET A 102 2.06 -7.91 19.84
CA MET A 102 2.98 -8.61 18.94
C MET A 102 2.77 -10.13 18.97
N ALA A 103 2.48 -10.72 20.14
CA ALA A 103 2.17 -12.14 20.25
C ALA A 103 0.86 -12.50 19.53
N TYR A 104 -0.17 -11.66 19.66
CA TYR A 104 -1.45 -11.81 18.96
C TYR A 104 -1.29 -11.76 17.43
N LEU A 105 -0.43 -10.86 16.95
CA LEU A 105 -0.09 -10.75 15.53
C LEU A 105 0.86 -11.87 15.04
N GLY A 106 1.34 -12.76 15.93
CA GLY A 106 2.29 -13.81 15.60
C GLY A 106 3.72 -13.32 15.33
N LEU A 107 4.09 -12.16 15.88
CA LEU A 107 5.32 -11.40 15.56
C LEU A 107 6.40 -11.46 16.66
N VAL A 108 6.20 -12.22 17.73
CA VAL A 108 7.23 -12.40 18.78
C VAL A 108 8.08 -13.63 18.45
N PRO A 109 9.40 -13.50 18.23
CA PRO A 109 10.29 -14.65 18.26
C PRO A 109 10.27 -15.24 19.68
N SER A 110 10.05 -16.55 19.78
CA SER A 110 9.99 -17.25 21.05
C SER A 110 11.37 -17.29 21.72
N GLU A 111 11.61 -16.41 22.70
CA GLU A 111 12.69 -16.61 23.66
C GLU A 111 12.29 -17.69 24.67
N HIS A 112 12.84 -18.89 24.50
CA HIS A 112 12.85 -19.91 25.56
C HIS A 112 13.87 -19.48 26.62
N SER A 113 13.43 -18.71 27.61
CA SER A 113 14.20 -18.54 28.84
C SER A 113 13.97 -19.75 29.74
N SER A 114 14.42 -20.94 29.34
CA SER A 114 14.63 -22.05 30.27
C SER A 114 16.08 -22.00 30.78
N GLY A 115 16.40 -20.93 31.50
CA GLY A 115 17.58 -20.87 32.37
C GLY A 115 17.21 -21.44 33.73
N LYS A 116 17.51 -22.72 33.93
CA LYS A 116 17.91 -23.27 35.22
C LYS A 116 19.16 -24.11 35.00
#